data_AF-A0A075K1F9-F1
#
_entry.id   AF-A0A075K1F9-F1
#
_cell.length_a   1.000
_cell.length_b   1.000
_cell.length_c   1.000
_cell.angle_alpha   90.00
_cell.angle_beta   90.00
_cell.angle_gamma   90.00
#
_symmetry.space_group_name_H-M   'P 1'
#
loop_
_entity.id
_entity.type
_entity.pdbx_description
1 polymer ?
#
loop_
_entity_poly.entity_id
_entity_poly.type
_entity_poly.pdbx_seq_one_letter_code
_entity_poly.pdbx_strand_id
1 'polypeptide(L)'
;MLSRCCASASTEAAMARDAAALGRARQRTGRLGQGQVETLFIQMDLTPRTELWDDGEDCNVEFTRADGRWERVFVQVKGTEAGFPTARDGTWSVRLKANAVARYRRAAHPVVLVAVDVRTGECRWDDLRALASAAPGPVTLRVPTGQRLAVADRAAFVGRLGHLADAMRAEVLPAPNALALEEARLRTLDPRLGVRLTATSGAITREIWAASGSPELQMQGELTPEFADLMDAHIRYGTPVTAEFRNFSVTGSPLFEELGVAPIALIELVSPGSVHQLALGWLDADGAFQCAVEGPAVGYAGQEGLEVRLEGAALPVAITIRGATGPLSPGQRRTLTGSFRFQFGGWDGHLYRKLPWWDSVYAFLQALAGGAMFALARREFGQYVDLSTFQVTENLQAFARKALAGLGPLPTIVAAARRCASDHCWREGVIPHDEIQRWARVARILQGEAVALAPRPWVLQGIGELPDDQEVALAHLISPIRLPLMGESIGQLEVVWRLANYRLERDPDSQQVMLTPMPTSTAHAVLHDPSIANDDLVASAERRVLEQA
;
A
#
# COMPACT_ATOMS: atom_id res chain seq x y z
N MET A 1 16.20 15.21 54.27
CA MET A 1 16.45 14.12 53.30
C MET A 1 15.60 14.22 52.02
N LEU A 2 14.33 14.63 52.09
CA LEU A 2 13.44 14.74 50.90
C LEU A 2 13.84 15.83 49.87
N SER A 3 14.48 16.93 50.30
CA SER A 3 14.91 18.00 49.38
C SER A 3 16.10 17.63 48.46
N ARG A 4 16.93 16.64 48.84
CA ARG A 4 18.04 16.18 47.97
C ARG A 4 17.56 15.22 46.86
N CYS A 5 16.44 14.53 47.03
CA CYS A 5 15.88 13.62 46.02
C CYS A 5 15.17 14.36 44.87
N CYS A 6 14.60 15.55 45.11
CA CYS A 6 13.92 16.31 44.05
C CYS A 6 14.90 17.01 43.09
N ALA A 7 16.11 17.36 43.55
CA ALA A 7 17.13 17.99 42.71
C ALA A 7 17.84 17.00 41.76
N SER A 8 17.99 15.73 42.17
CA SER A 8 18.54 14.69 41.29
C SER A 8 17.54 14.32 40.18
N ALA A 9 16.25 14.23 40.49
CA ALA A 9 15.21 13.89 39.53
C ALA A 9 15.05 14.93 38.41
N SER A 10 15.20 16.24 38.71
CA SER A 10 15.12 17.29 37.67
C SER A 10 16.34 17.31 36.74
N THR A 11 17.52 16.97 37.29
CA THR A 11 18.78 16.89 36.53
C THR A 11 18.77 15.69 35.59
N GLU A 12 18.31 14.53 36.05
CA GLU A 12 18.15 13.33 35.22
C GLU A 12 17.12 13.55 34.09
N ALA A 13 16.01 14.22 34.38
CA ALA A 13 15.01 14.55 33.36
C ALA A 13 15.52 15.54 32.30
N ALA A 14 16.34 16.53 32.69
CA ALA A 14 16.98 17.45 31.76
C ALA A 14 18.01 16.73 30.85
N MET A 15 18.87 15.90 31.44
CA MET A 15 19.84 15.09 30.70
C MET A 15 19.18 14.12 29.72
N ALA A 16 18.04 13.52 30.09
CA ALA A 16 17.27 12.65 29.22
C ALA A 16 16.65 13.40 28.03
N ARG A 17 16.13 14.62 28.25
CA ARG A 17 15.58 15.46 27.17
C ARG A 17 16.67 15.90 26.19
N ASP A 18 17.83 16.29 26.70
CA ASP A 18 18.98 16.70 25.89
C ASP A 18 19.51 15.51 25.08
N ALA A 19 19.62 14.32 25.68
CA ALA A 19 20.00 13.09 24.98
C ALA A 19 19.01 12.73 23.86
N ALA A 20 17.70 12.88 24.11
CA ALA A 20 16.66 12.63 23.11
C ALA A 20 16.68 13.65 21.97
N ALA A 21 16.91 14.93 22.26
CA ALA A 21 17.06 15.98 21.26
C ALA A 21 18.30 15.73 20.38
N LEU A 22 19.43 15.35 21.00
CA LEU A 22 20.66 15.01 20.30
C LEU A 22 20.51 13.74 19.44
N GLY A 23 19.73 12.77 19.91
CA GLY A 23 19.35 11.58 19.15
C GLY A 23 18.53 11.92 17.90
N ARG A 24 17.50 12.77 18.03
CA ARG A 24 16.69 13.26 16.89
C ARG A 24 17.51 14.04 15.89
N ALA A 25 18.40 14.91 16.36
CA ALA A 25 19.30 15.68 15.49
C ALA A 25 20.22 14.74 14.68
N ARG A 26 20.87 13.76 15.33
CA ARG A 26 21.70 12.75 14.64
C ARG A 26 20.92 11.94 13.62
N GLN A 27 19.68 11.54 13.94
CA GLN A 27 18.82 10.80 13.02
C GLN A 27 18.44 11.66 11.80
N ARG A 28 18.14 12.95 12.01
CA ARG A 28 17.88 13.91 10.92
C ARG A 28 19.10 14.07 10.01
N THR A 29 20.29 14.28 10.58
CA THR A 29 21.54 14.39 9.80
C THR A 29 21.83 13.10 9.02
N GLY A 30 21.57 11.93 9.62
CA GLY A 30 21.69 10.64 8.93
C GLY A 30 20.76 10.55 7.71
N ARG A 31 19.48 10.88 7.87
CA ARG A 31 18.49 10.89 6.77
C ARG A 31 18.84 11.89 5.67
N LEU A 32 19.31 13.09 6.04
CA LEU A 32 19.74 14.10 5.06
C LEU A 32 20.96 13.61 4.26
N GLY A 33 21.94 13.00 4.92
CA GLY A 33 23.08 12.40 4.24
C GLY A 33 22.68 11.28 3.29
N GLN A 34 21.76 10.40 3.71
CA GLN A 34 21.20 9.36 2.84
C GLN A 34 20.52 9.95 1.60
N GLY A 35 19.62 10.92 1.77
CA GLY A 35 18.93 11.56 0.65
C GLY A 35 19.86 12.27 -0.34
N GLN A 36 20.96 12.86 0.15
CA GLN A 36 22.01 13.45 -0.71
C GLN A 36 22.73 12.38 -1.55
N VAL A 37 23.06 11.24 -0.96
CA VAL A 37 23.72 10.12 -1.68
C VAL A 37 22.78 9.50 -2.70
N GLU A 38 21.52 9.27 -2.36
CA GLU A 38 20.51 8.76 -3.29
C GLU A 38 20.31 9.72 -4.48
N THR A 39 20.20 11.03 -4.21
CA THR A 39 20.12 12.06 -5.26
C THR A 39 21.35 12.03 -6.16
N LEU A 40 22.55 11.92 -5.58
CA LEU A 40 23.80 11.84 -6.32
C LEU A 40 23.88 10.57 -7.18
N PHE A 41 23.44 9.43 -6.68
CA PHE A 41 23.36 8.19 -7.45
C PHE A 41 22.38 8.29 -8.62
N ILE A 42 21.21 8.91 -8.43
CA ILE A 42 20.27 9.17 -9.53
C ILE A 42 20.89 10.06 -10.59
N GLN A 43 21.62 11.12 -10.19
CA GLN A 43 22.34 12.00 -11.11
C GLN A 43 23.48 11.28 -11.84
N MET A 44 24.04 10.24 -11.22
CA MET A 44 25.00 9.31 -11.83
C MET A 44 24.30 8.21 -12.64
N ASP A 45 23.01 8.27 -12.93
CA ASP A 45 22.31 7.21 -13.67
C ASP A 45 22.54 5.82 -13.04
N LEU A 46 22.48 5.78 -11.71
CA LEU A 46 22.43 4.57 -10.89
C LEU A 46 21.06 4.52 -10.23
N THR A 47 20.56 3.32 -9.94
CA THR A 47 19.23 3.14 -9.36
C THR A 47 19.36 2.80 -7.87
N PRO A 48 19.24 3.78 -6.95
CA PRO A 48 19.19 3.47 -5.54
C PRO A 48 17.87 2.76 -5.19
N ARG A 49 17.93 1.77 -4.30
CA ARG A 49 16.75 1.08 -3.75
C ARG A 49 16.87 1.03 -2.22
N THR A 50 15.73 1.23 -1.57
CA THR A 50 15.56 0.89 -0.16
C THR A 50 15.05 -0.55 -0.10
N GLU A 51 15.75 -1.44 0.60
CA GLU A 51 15.23 -2.79 0.84
C GLU A 51 14.05 -2.71 1.80
N LEU A 52 13.06 -3.57 1.58
CA LEU A 52 11.92 -3.70 2.50
C LEU A 52 12.38 -4.27 3.86
N TRP A 53 13.51 -4.98 3.88
CA TRP A 53 14.06 -5.67 5.04
C TRP A 53 15.34 -4.93 5.46
N ASP A 54 15.32 -4.33 6.65
CA ASP A 54 16.46 -3.60 7.22
C ASP A 54 17.52 -4.58 7.71
N ASP A 55 18.34 -5.06 6.79
CA ASP A 55 19.55 -5.82 7.14
C ASP A 55 20.61 -4.90 7.77
N GLY A 56 20.40 -3.57 7.77
CA GLY A 56 21.18 -2.55 8.47
C GLY A 56 22.17 -1.79 7.60
N GLU A 57 22.07 -1.93 6.28
CA GLU A 57 22.57 -1.06 5.23
C GLU A 57 21.54 0.06 4.96
N ASP A 58 21.97 1.26 4.61
CA ASP A 58 21.02 2.38 4.46
C ASP A 58 20.28 2.33 3.10
N CYS A 59 20.96 1.86 2.05
CA CYS A 59 20.36 1.58 0.74
C CYS A 59 21.22 0.58 -0.04
N ASN A 60 20.72 0.11 -1.19
CA ASN A 60 21.53 -0.54 -2.21
C ASN A 60 21.49 0.26 -3.52
N VAL A 61 22.47 0.05 -4.37
CA VAL A 61 22.55 0.69 -5.68
C VAL A 61 22.70 -0.37 -6.76
N GLU A 62 21.86 -0.25 -7.78
CA GLU A 62 21.80 -1.13 -8.94
C GLU A 62 22.35 -0.39 -10.16
N PHE A 63 23.18 -1.06 -10.96
CA PHE A 63 23.76 -0.48 -12.17
C PHE A 63 24.05 -1.53 -13.23
N THR A 64 24.10 -1.08 -14.48
CA THR A 64 24.51 -1.91 -15.62
C THR A 64 25.95 -1.58 -15.98
N ARG A 65 26.79 -2.61 -16.07
CA ARG A 65 28.20 -2.49 -16.49
C ARG A 65 28.32 -2.20 -17.97
N ALA A 66 29.52 -1.81 -18.39
CA ALA A 66 29.86 -1.64 -19.80
C ALA A 66 29.68 -2.93 -20.64
N ASP A 67 29.76 -4.10 -20.01
CA ASP A 67 29.53 -5.41 -20.66
C ASP A 67 28.05 -5.85 -20.65
N GLY A 68 27.13 -4.98 -20.20
CA GLY A 68 25.70 -5.26 -20.13
C GLY A 68 25.26 -6.08 -18.92
N ARG A 69 26.18 -6.53 -18.06
CA ARG A 69 25.81 -7.23 -16.82
C ARG A 69 25.24 -6.26 -15.80
N TRP A 70 24.17 -6.69 -15.15
CA TRP A 70 23.56 -5.99 -14.04
C TRP A 70 24.27 -6.35 -12.73
N GLU A 71 24.54 -5.36 -11.88
CA GLU A 71 25.18 -5.53 -10.58
C GLU A 71 24.42 -4.80 -9.48
N ARG A 72 24.52 -5.35 -8.27
CA ARG A 72 24.01 -4.76 -7.03
C ARG A 72 25.13 -4.62 -6.01
N VAL A 73 25.20 -3.44 -5.39
CA VAL A 73 26.14 -3.10 -4.32
C VAL A 73 25.38 -2.50 -3.15
N PHE A 74 25.70 -2.94 -1.94
CA PHE A 74 25.15 -2.39 -0.71
C PHE A 74 25.91 -1.12 -0.29
N VAL A 75 25.18 -0.14 0.24
CA VAL A 75 25.72 1.17 0.57
C VAL A 75 25.38 1.51 2.01
N GLN A 76 26.44 1.68 2.82
CA GLN A 76 26.31 2.27 4.14
C GLN A 76 26.64 3.76 4.04
N VAL A 77 25.68 4.61 4.41
CA VAL A 77 25.85 6.06 4.50
C VAL A 77 26.22 6.48 5.92
N LYS A 78 27.12 7.46 6.02
CA LYS A 78 27.41 8.18 7.27
C LYS A 78 27.41 9.67 6.98
N GLY A 79 26.44 10.38 7.57
CA GLY A 79 26.32 11.83 7.46
C GLY A 79 26.81 12.57 8.70
N THR A 80 27.37 13.76 8.51
CA THR A 80 27.69 14.72 9.59
C THR A 80 27.45 16.15 9.11
N GLU A 81 26.93 17.02 9.97
CA GLU A 81 26.81 18.46 9.72
C GLU A 81 28.06 19.24 10.19
N ALA A 82 28.79 18.69 11.16
CA ALA A 82 29.97 19.33 11.76
C ALA A 82 31.27 19.04 10.97
N GLY A 83 31.18 18.31 9.87
CA GLY A 83 32.34 17.70 9.19
C GLY A 83 32.84 16.44 9.89
N PHE A 84 33.60 15.63 9.16
CA PHE A 84 34.29 14.48 9.74
C PHE A 84 35.63 14.92 10.35
N PRO A 85 36.09 14.30 11.46
CA PRO A 85 37.46 14.51 11.93
C PRO A 85 38.44 14.18 10.79
N THR A 86 39.27 15.16 10.45
CA THR A 86 40.16 15.09 9.29
C THR A 86 41.60 14.94 9.78
N ALA A 87 42.34 13.96 9.25
CA ALA A 87 43.76 13.80 9.54
C ALA A 87 44.63 14.81 8.75
N ARG A 88 45.93 14.87 9.05
CA ARG A 88 46.87 15.79 8.39
C ARG A 88 46.96 15.61 6.87
N ASP A 89 46.67 14.39 6.41
CA ASP A 89 46.65 14.02 4.99
C ASP A 89 45.29 14.30 4.31
N GLY A 90 44.33 14.89 5.02
CA GLY A 90 43.01 15.20 4.50
C GLY A 90 42.01 14.03 4.55
N THR A 91 42.39 12.86 5.08
CA THR A 91 41.47 11.71 5.20
C THR A 91 40.41 11.92 6.26
N TRP A 92 39.18 11.47 5.96
CA TRP A 92 38.07 11.53 6.92
C TRP A 92 38.04 10.30 7.81
N SER A 93 37.74 10.52 9.09
CA SER A 93 37.65 9.49 10.11
C SER A 93 36.19 9.13 10.39
N VAL A 94 35.75 7.94 9.96
CA VAL A 94 34.37 7.48 10.10
C VAL A 94 34.30 6.30 11.06
N ARG A 95 33.51 6.40 12.12
CA ARG A 95 33.37 5.33 13.13
C ARG A 95 32.21 4.40 12.80
N LEU A 96 32.48 3.11 12.78
CA LEU A 96 31.45 2.07 12.67
C LEU A 96 31.34 1.23 13.94
N LYS A 97 30.13 0.75 14.22
CA LYS A 97 29.86 -0.17 15.32
C LYS A 97 30.38 -1.57 14.97
N ALA A 98 30.88 -2.30 15.96
CA ALA A 98 31.48 -3.64 15.75
C ALA A 98 30.49 -4.65 15.13
N ASN A 99 29.22 -4.59 15.52
CA ASN A 99 28.17 -5.47 14.97
C ASN A 99 27.90 -5.20 13.48
N ALA A 100 27.90 -3.93 13.07
CA ALA A 100 27.75 -3.55 11.66
C ALA A 100 28.92 -4.11 10.84
N VAL A 101 30.15 -3.96 11.32
CA VAL A 101 31.36 -4.49 10.67
C VAL A 101 31.31 -6.02 10.51
N ALA A 102 30.91 -6.74 11.57
CA ALA A 102 30.77 -8.19 11.52
C ALA A 102 29.72 -8.65 10.50
N ARG A 103 28.64 -7.89 10.34
CA ARG A 103 27.59 -8.14 9.34
C ARG A 103 28.11 -7.93 7.92
N TYR A 104 28.75 -6.80 7.63
CA TYR A 104 29.24 -6.50 6.27
C TYR A 104 30.29 -7.50 5.79
N ARG A 105 31.07 -8.09 6.70
CA ARG A 105 32.00 -9.18 6.35
C ARG A 105 31.32 -10.45 5.87
N ARG A 106 30.05 -10.66 6.21
CA ARG A 106 29.24 -11.82 5.81
C ARG A 106 28.28 -11.52 4.66
N ALA A 107 28.21 -10.27 4.20
CA ALA A 107 27.34 -9.91 3.09
C ALA A 107 27.71 -10.72 1.84
N ALA A 108 26.70 -11.03 1.02
CA ALA A 108 26.88 -11.71 -0.27
C ALA A 108 27.11 -10.74 -1.45
N HIS A 109 26.88 -9.44 -1.23
CA HIS A 109 27.15 -8.36 -2.16
C HIS A 109 28.24 -7.43 -1.64
N PRO A 110 28.98 -6.73 -2.54
CA PRO A 110 29.97 -5.76 -2.11
C PRO A 110 29.28 -4.69 -1.26
N VAL A 111 29.96 -4.24 -0.20
CA VAL A 111 29.46 -3.16 0.65
C VAL A 111 30.42 -1.99 0.53
N VAL A 112 29.91 -0.80 0.21
CA VAL A 112 30.68 0.44 0.18
C VAL A 112 30.22 1.37 1.29
N LEU A 113 31.17 2.08 1.90
CA LEU A 113 30.88 3.18 2.81
C LEU A 113 30.82 4.47 1.99
N VAL A 114 29.77 5.28 2.16
CA VAL A 114 29.70 6.65 1.65
C VAL A 114 29.60 7.61 2.84
N ALA A 115 30.64 8.41 3.03
CA ALA A 115 30.72 9.46 4.02
C ALA A 115 30.26 10.79 3.39
N VAL A 116 29.40 11.52 4.08
CA VAL A 116 28.76 12.74 3.58
C VAL A 116 28.93 13.88 4.59
N ASP A 117 29.58 14.97 4.18
CA ASP A 117 29.46 16.25 4.89
C ASP A 117 28.18 16.93 4.40
N VAL A 118 27.12 16.85 5.21
CA VAL A 118 25.77 17.30 4.84
C VAL A 118 25.72 18.80 4.58
N ARG A 119 26.63 19.56 5.21
CA ARG A 119 26.69 21.03 5.08
C ARG A 119 27.31 21.44 3.75
N THR A 120 28.37 20.76 3.31
CA THR A 120 29.05 21.07 2.04
C THR A 120 28.53 20.27 0.86
N GLY A 121 27.80 19.18 1.12
CA GLY A 121 27.38 18.19 0.12
C GLY A 121 28.53 17.32 -0.38
N GLU A 122 29.74 17.43 0.20
CA GLU A 122 30.87 16.60 -0.21
C GLU A 122 30.64 15.14 0.20
N CYS A 123 30.67 14.26 -0.79
CA CYS A 123 30.59 12.82 -0.61
C CYS A 123 31.95 12.18 -0.90
N ARG A 124 32.37 11.25 -0.03
CA ARG A 124 33.55 10.40 -0.25
C ARG A 124 33.18 8.95 0.03
N TRP A 125 33.86 8.01 -0.62
CA TRP A 125 33.51 6.60 -0.50
C TRP A 125 34.72 5.68 -0.34
N ASP A 126 34.50 4.45 0.11
CA ASP A 126 35.54 3.42 0.11
C ASP A 126 34.94 2.00 0.19
N ASP A 127 35.74 0.98 -0.13
CA ASP A 127 35.37 -0.44 0.03
C ASP A 127 35.32 -0.80 1.52
N LEU A 128 34.11 -1.01 2.02
CA LEU A 128 33.89 -1.25 3.42
C LEU A 128 34.44 -2.61 3.87
N ARG A 129 34.54 -3.61 2.98
CA ARG A 129 35.04 -4.94 3.32
C ARG A 129 36.55 -4.95 3.47
N ALA A 130 37.28 -4.34 2.53
CA ALA A 130 38.73 -4.16 2.63
C ALA A 130 39.11 -3.38 3.90
N LEU A 131 38.30 -2.39 4.25
CA LEU A 131 38.45 -1.60 5.46
C LEU A 131 38.09 -2.36 6.74
N ALA A 132 37.06 -3.20 6.68
CA ALA A 132 36.58 -4.00 7.79
C ALA A 132 37.51 -5.17 8.12
N SER A 133 38.21 -5.77 7.16
CA SER A 133 39.03 -6.97 7.38
C SER A 133 40.28 -6.71 8.25
N ALA A 134 40.68 -5.45 8.44
CA ALA A 134 41.92 -5.09 9.13
C ALA A 134 41.90 -5.18 10.68
N ALA A 135 40.75 -5.25 11.36
CA ALA A 135 40.70 -5.37 12.83
C ALA A 135 39.39 -5.94 13.40
N PRO A 136 39.41 -6.80 14.43
CA PRO A 136 38.20 -7.22 15.17
C PRO A 136 37.82 -6.17 16.22
N GLY A 137 36.78 -5.37 15.98
CA GLY A 137 36.25 -4.39 16.96
C GLY A 137 35.51 -3.21 16.33
N PRO A 138 35.13 -2.17 17.10
CA PRO A 138 34.69 -0.90 16.55
C PRO A 138 35.81 -0.32 15.69
N VAL A 139 35.56 -0.17 14.39
CA VAL A 139 36.60 0.29 13.46
C VAL A 139 36.40 1.77 13.18
N THR A 140 37.49 2.52 13.25
CA THR A 140 37.55 3.88 12.72
C THR A 140 38.19 3.82 11.35
N LEU A 141 37.38 4.05 10.33
CA LEU A 141 37.76 3.97 8.93
C LEU A 141 38.32 5.30 8.45
N ARG A 142 39.34 5.22 7.59
CA ARG A 142 39.97 6.37 6.95
C ARG A 142 39.49 6.43 5.52
N VAL A 143 38.63 7.39 5.19
CA VAL A 143 38.14 7.58 3.82
C VAL A 143 39.07 8.57 3.10
N PRO A 144 39.79 8.14 2.04
CA PRO A 144 40.80 8.96 1.37
C PRO A 144 40.21 10.19 0.68
N THR A 145 40.99 11.28 0.59
CA THR A 145 40.59 12.50 -0.14
C THR A 145 40.40 12.26 -1.63
N GLY A 146 41.15 11.31 -2.22
CA GLY A 146 41.04 10.96 -3.63
C GLY A 146 39.78 10.18 -4.01
N GLN A 147 39.02 9.68 -3.03
CA GLN A 147 37.80 8.91 -3.26
C GLN A 147 36.55 9.81 -3.19
N ARG A 148 36.63 11.00 -3.80
CA ARG A 148 35.49 11.89 -3.89
C ARG A 148 34.45 11.31 -4.85
N LEU A 149 33.18 11.39 -4.46
CA LEU A 149 32.06 10.95 -5.27
C LEU A 149 31.41 12.19 -5.92
N ALA A 150 31.52 12.31 -7.25
CA ALA A 150 30.92 13.38 -8.04
C ALA A 150 30.44 12.86 -9.40
N VAL A 151 29.44 13.52 -9.99
CA VAL A 151 28.80 13.06 -11.25
C VAL A 151 29.82 12.88 -12.38
N ALA A 152 30.83 13.75 -12.45
CA ALA A 152 31.91 13.67 -13.42
C ALA A 152 32.76 12.37 -13.29
N ASP A 153 32.82 11.79 -12.09
CA ASP A 153 33.61 10.61 -11.77
C ASP A 153 32.82 9.30 -11.92
N ARG A 154 31.57 9.37 -12.44
CA ARG A 154 30.67 8.21 -12.58
C ARG A 154 31.35 6.99 -13.17
N ALA A 155 32.02 7.14 -14.31
CA ALA A 155 32.62 6.00 -15.02
C ALA A 155 33.70 5.30 -14.17
N ALA A 156 34.53 6.08 -13.48
CA ALA A 156 35.54 5.55 -12.58
C ALA A 156 34.90 4.86 -11.38
N PHE A 157 33.88 5.47 -10.77
CA PHE A 157 33.15 4.89 -9.64
C PHE A 157 32.48 3.57 -10.01
N VAL A 158 31.69 3.53 -11.10
CA VAL A 158 31.02 2.31 -11.61
C VAL A 158 32.03 1.22 -11.97
N GLY A 159 33.15 1.58 -12.60
CA GLY A 159 34.23 0.65 -12.91
C GLY A 159 34.80 0.00 -11.64
N ARG A 160 35.00 0.79 -10.58
CA ARG A 160 35.48 0.28 -9.29
C ARG A 160 34.43 -0.60 -8.60
N LEU A 161 33.14 -0.22 -8.62
CA LEU A 161 32.07 -1.08 -8.11
C LEU A 161 32.01 -2.43 -8.84
N GLY A 162 32.18 -2.43 -10.16
CA GLY A 162 32.24 -3.66 -10.97
C GLY A 162 33.44 -4.56 -10.58
N HIS A 163 34.61 -3.97 -10.33
CA HIS A 163 35.76 -4.72 -9.84
C HIS A 163 35.54 -5.33 -8.45
N LEU A 164 34.88 -4.60 -7.54
CA LEU A 164 34.51 -5.13 -6.22
C LEU A 164 33.54 -6.31 -6.34
N ALA A 165 32.54 -6.21 -7.23
CA ALA A 165 31.61 -7.31 -7.51
C ALA A 165 32.31 -8.53 -8.12
N ASP A 166 33.30 -8.34 -9.00
CA ASP A 166 34.09 -9.44 -9.57
C ASP A 166 34.97 -10.12 -8.51
N ALA A 167 35.68 -9.33 -7.70
CA ALA A 167 36.52 -9.86 -6.61
C ALA A 167 35.67 -10.66 -5.62
N MET A 168 34.49 -10.16 -5.29
CA MET A 168 33.57 -10.83 -4.37
C MET A 168 32.97 -12.10 -4.95
N ARG A 169 32.57 -12.10 -6.23
CA ARG A 169 32.12 -13.34 -6.88
C ARG A 169 33.22 -14.38 -6.95
N ALA A 170 34.46 -13.97 -7.21
CA ALA A 170 35.60 -14.90 -7.20
C ALA A 170 35.87 -15.51 -5.81
N GLU A 171 35.51 -14.80 -4.73
CA GLU A 171 35.66 -15.27 -3.35
C GLU A 171 34.46 -16.11 -2.86
N VAL A 172 33.24 -15.82 -3.33
CA VAL A 172 31.98 -16.39 -2.81
C VAL A 172 31.40 -17.50 -3.69
N LEU A 173 31.57 -17.44 -5.02
CA LEU A 173 30.99 -18.42 -5.94
C LEU A 173 32.04 -19.48 -6.33
N PRO A 174 31.72 -20.79 -6.23
CA PRO A 174 32.55 -21.82 -6.86
C PRO A 174 32.70 -21.49 -8.35
N ALA A 175 33.89 -21.67 -8.91
CA ALA A 175 34.10 -21.52 -10.36
C ALA A 175 33.01 -22.32 -11.13
N PRO A 176 32.51 -21.87 -12.30
CA PRO A 176 31.46 -22.58 -13.04
C PRO A 176 31.73 -24.08 -13.24
N ASN A 177 33.01 -24.46 -13.41
CA ASN A 177 33.45 -25.85 -13.49
C ASN A 177 33.19 -26.64 -12.19
N ALA A 178 33.22 -26.00 -11.03
CA ALA A 178 32.90 -26.62 -9.75
C ALA A 178 31.40 -26.90 -9.60
N LEU A 179 30.52 -26.02 -10.10
CA LEU A 179 29.07 -26.29 -10.13
C LEU A 179 28.74 -27.44 -11.06
N ALA A 180 29.32 -27.46 -12.28
CA ALA A 180 29.11 -28.54 -13.22
C ALA A 180 29.67 -29.89 -12.70
N LEU A 181 30.82 -29.87 -12.02
CA LEU A 181 31.40 -31.07 -11.40
C LEU A 181 30.50 -31.58 -10.25
N GLU A 182 29.96 -30.66 -9.45
CA GLU A 182 29.05 -31.01 -8.36
C GLU A 182 27.70 -31.50 -8.88
N GLU A 183 27.14 -30.90 -9.92
CA GLU A 183 25.96 -31.43 -10.62
C GLU A 183 26.19 -32.86 -11.09
N ALA A 184 27.34 -33.13 -11.73
CA ALA A 184 27.68 -34.46 -12.20
C ALA A 184 27.80 -35.44 -11.02
N ARG A 185 28.46 -35.04 -9.93
CA ARG A 185 28.58 -35.85 -8.70
C ARG A 185 27.21 -36.16 -8.10
N LEU A 186 26.35 -35.16 -7.91
CA LEU A 186 25.02 -35.34 -7.34
C LEU A 186 24.15 -36.28 -8.19
N ARG A 187 24.22 -36.18 -9.53
CA ARG A 187 23.53 -37.12 -10.43
C ARG A 187 24.01 -38.56 -10.31
N THR A 188 25.24 -38.81 -9.86
CA THR A 188 25.71 -40.19 -9.60
C THR A 188 25.10 -40.81 -8.35
N LEU A 189 24.61 -40.00 -7.40
CA LEU A 189 24.01 -40.49 -6.16
C LEU A 189 22.62 -41.09 -6.38
N ASP A 190 21.84 -40.52 -7.30
CA ASP A 190 20.57 -41.10 -7.76
C ASP A 190 20.34 -40.83 -9.26
N PRO A 191 20.68 -41.79 -10.13
CA PRO A 191 20.55 -41.64 -11.58
C PRO A 191 19.11 -41.45 -12.08
N ARG A 192 18.10 -41.71 -11.23
CA ARG A 192 16.69 -41.47 -11.56
C ARG A 192 16.32 -40.00 -11.53
N LEU A 193 17.16 -39.15 -10.91
CA LEU A 193 16.93 -37.73 -10.71
C LEU A 193 17.93 -36.89 -11.53
N GLY A 194 17.42 -35.87 -12.21
CA GLY A 194 18.21 -34.81 -12.81
C GLY A 194 18.49 -33.74 -11.77
N VAL A 195 19.67 -33.13 -11.83
CA VAL A 195 20.10 -32.06 -10.91
C VAL A 195 20.71 -30.91 -11.71
N ARG A 196 20.29 -29.68 -11.44
CA ARG A 196 20.87 -28.42 -11.95
C ARG A 196 21.17 -27.49 -10.78
N LEU A 197 22.38 -26.96 -10.74
CA LEU A 197 22.84 -26.00 -9.74
C LEU A 197 22.97 -24.64 -10.39
N THR A 198 22.22 -23.67 -9.88
CA THR A 198 22.33 -22.28 -10.32
C THR A 198 22.84 -21.44 -9.16
N ALA A 199 23.97 -20.76 -9.36
CA ALA A 199 24.46 -19.78 -8.41
C ALA A 199 23.83 -18.41 -8.70
N THR A 200 23.07 -17.89 -7.74
CA THR A 200 22.43 -16.57 -7.82
C THR A 200 22.70 -15.82 -6.52
N SER A 201 23.32 -14.62 -6.63
CA SER A 201 23.42 -13.62 -5.56
C SER A 201 23.69 -14.19 -4.15
N GLY A 202 24.72 -15.02 -3.99
CA GLY A 202 25.13 -15.57 -2.69
C GLY A 202 24.45 -16.87 -2.26
N ALA A 203 23.55 -17.43 -3.08
CA ALA A 203 22.93 -18.73 -2.84
C ALA A 203 23.14 -19.68 -4.03
N ILE A 204 23.15 -20.97 -3.73
CA ILE A 204 23.12 -22.04 -4.72
C ILE A 204 21.71 -22.62 -4.72
N THR A 205 20.95 -22.34 -5.77
CA THR A 205 19.65 -22.96 -6.01
C THR A 205 19.87 -24.33 -6.65
N ARG A 206 19.22 -25.35 -6.09
CA ARG A 206 19.25 -26.72 -6.60
C ARG A 206 17.89 -27.05 -7.18
N GLU A 207 17.86 -27.34 -8.46
CA GLU A 207 16.68 -27.84 -9.13
C GLU A 207 16.86 -29.34 -9.35
N ILE A 208 15.88 -30.10 -8.89
CA ILE A 208 15.89 -31.56 -8.95
C ILE A 208 14.60 -31.99 -9.63
N TRP A 209 14.70 -32.82 -10.66
CA TRP A 209 13.55 -33.32 -11.42
C TRP A 209 13.71 -34.80 -11.69
N ALA A 210 12.63 -35.49 -12.11
CA ALA A 210 12.73 -36.87 -12.55
C ALA A 210 13.47 -36.93 -13.90
N ALA A 211 14.64 -37.57 -13.95
CA ALA A 211 15.40 -37.76 -15.20
C ALA A 211 14.75 -38.83 -16.09
N SER A 212 14.16 -39.87 -15.48
CA SER A 212 13.45 -40.93 -16.19
C SER A 212 12.39 -41.59 -15.32
N GLY A 213 11.20 -41.80 -15.87
CA GLY A 213 10.09 -42.46 -15.18
C GLY A 213 9.49 -41.61 -14.05
N SER A 214 8.83 -42.27 -13.11
CA SER A 214 8.24 -41.67 -11.91
C SER A 214 8.96 -42.22 -10.68
N PRO A 215 10.10 -41.62 -10.28
CA PRO A 215 10.81 -42.06 -9.09
C PRO A 215 9.91 -41.90 -7.87
N GLU A 216 9.76 -42.97 -7.09
CA GLU A 216 9.04 -42.92 -5.82
C GLU A 216 9.98 -42.37 -4.73
N LEU A 217 9.59 -41.23 -4.16
CA LEU A 217 10.21 -40.60 -3.01
C LEU A 217 9.20 -40.54 -1.88
N GLN A 218 9.66 -40.69 -0.64
CA GLN A 218 8.82 -40.54 0.54
C GLN A 218 9.14 -39.21 1.22
N MET A 219 8.13 -38.38 1.42
CA MET A 219 8.25 -37.12 2.15
C MET A 219 7.54 -37.27 3.49
N GLN A 220 8.22 -36.90 4.57
CA GLN A 220 7.65 -36.93 5.91
C GLN A 220 7.86 -35.58 6.57
N GLY A 221 6.86 -35.09 7.29
CA GLY A 221 6.94 -33.85 8.05
C GLY A 221 5.63 -33.57 8.77
N GLU A 222 5.72 -32.74 9.80
CA GLU A 222 4.60 -32.27 10.60
C GLU A 222 4.16 -30.90 10.09
N LEU A 223 2.92 -30.82 9.60
CA LEU A 223 2.29 -29.53 9.30
C LEU A 223 2.01 -28.79 10.60
N THR A 224 2.30 -27.49 10.64
CA THR A 224 1.78 -26.68 11.73
C THR A 224 0.25 -26.62 11.63
N PRO A 225 -0.48 -26.49 12.76
CA PRO A 225 -1.94 -26.46 12.75
C PRO A 225 -2.52 -25.38 11.81
N GLU A 226 -1.81 -24.26 11.65
CA GLU A 226 -2.19 -23.14 10.79
C GLU A 226 -2.21 -23.51 9.29
N PHE A 227 -1.38 -24.46 8.86
CA PHE A 227 -1.31 -24.89 7.46
C PHE A 227 -2.12 -26.16 7.16
N ALA A 228 -2.64 -26.85 8.18
CA ALA A 228 -3.41 -28.08 8.01
C ALA A 228 -4.68 -27.84 7.16
N ASP A 229 -5.43 -26.77 7.45
CA ASP A 229 -6.64 -26.41 6.69
C ASP A 229 -6.34 -26.02 5.23
N LEU A 230 -5.19 -25.38 5.01
CA LEU A 230 -4.76 -24.98 3.66
C LEU A 230 -4.31 -26.21 2.84
N MET A 231 -3.63 -27.17 3.48
CA MET A 231 -3.26 -28.43 2.85
C MET A 231 -4.50 -29.29 2.52
N ASP A 232 -5.48 -29.35 3.42
CA ASP A 232 -6.75 -30.03 3.17
C ASP A 232 -7.49 -29.39 1.97
N ALA A 233 -7.51 -28.05 1.89
CA ALA A 233 -8.06 -27.35 0.74
C ALA A 233 -7.30 -27.67 -0.57
N HIS A 234 -5.97 -27.77 -0.52
CA HIS A 234 -5.16 -28.19 -1.67
C HIS A 234 -5.51 -29.61 -2.12
N ILE A 235 -5.59 -30.58 -1.21
CA ILE A 235 -5.91 -31.97 -1.56
C ILE A 235 -7.32 -32.07 -2.17
N ARG A 236 -8.30 -31.41 -1.54
CA ARG A 236 -9.71 -31.52 -1.95
C ARG A 236 -10.03 -30.78 -3.23
N TYR A 237 -9.49 -29.57 -3.40
CA TYR A 237 -9.88 -28.66 -4.49
C TYR A 237 -8.73 -28.26 -5.42
N GLY A 238 -7.51 -28.73 -5.16
CA GLY A 238 -6.35 -28.45 -5.98
C GLY A 238 -5.83 -27.02 -5.82
N THR A 239 -6.18 -26.30 -4.76
CA THR A 239 -5.75 -24.90 -4.59
C THR A 239 -4.26 -24.80 -4.29
N PRO A 240 -3.50 -23.88 -4.91
CA PRO A 240 -2.10 -23.71 -4.58
C PRO A 240 -1.94 -23.31 -3.10
N VAL A 241 -0.93 -23.87 -2.44
CA VAL A 241 -0.65 -23.61 -1.02
C VAL A 241 0.86 -23.54 -0.79
N THR A 242 1.28 -22.61 0.06
CA THR A 242 2.59 -22.62 0.67
C THR A 242 2.42 -23.01 2.13
N ALA A 243 3.05 -24.11 2.54
CA ALA A 243 2.91 -24.67 3.88
C ALA A 243 4.27 -24.92 4.51
N GLU A 244 4.42 -24.54 5.78
CA GLU A 244 5.61 -24.86 6.56
C GLU A 244 5.47 -26.25 7.19
N PHE A 245 6.50 -27.07 7.00
CA PHE A 245 6.66 -28.38 7.62
C PHE A 245 7.79 -28.35 8.64
N ARG A 246 7.54 -28.95 9.79
CA ARG A 246 8.54 -29.26 10.81
C ARG A 246 8.96 -30.72 10.72
N ASN A 247 10.15 -31.03 11.21
CA ASN A 247 10.76 -32.35 11.10
C ASN A 247 10.72 -32.88 9.65
N PHE A 248 10.85 -31.98 8.67
CA PHE A 248 10.73 -32.33 7.26
C PHE A 248 11.92 -33.18 6.82
N SER A 249 11.62 -34.28 6.14
CA SER A 249 12.62 -35.19 5.59
C SER A 249 12.12 -35.80 4.29
N VAL A 250 13.07 -36.11 3.41
CA VAL A 250 12.82 -36.81 2.14
C VAL A 250 13.68 -38.07 2.15
N THR A 251 13.05 -39.22 1.99
CA THR A 251 13.68 -40.53 1.97
C THR A 251 13.38 -41.26 0.65
N GLY A 252 14.09 -42.35 0.39
CA GLY A 252 13.98 -43.11 -0.86
C GLY A 252 14.96 -42.68 -1.96
N SER A 253 15.92 -41.80 -1.63
CA SER A 253 17.01 -41.39 -2.52
C SER A 253 18.26 -40.95 -1.75
N PRO A 254 19.45 -41.53 -2.04
CA PRO A 254 20.72 -41.11 -1.43
C PRO A 254 21.07 -39.65 -1.72
N LEU A 255 20.52 -39.06 -2.79
CA LEU A 255 20.72 -37.66 -3.12
C LEU A 255 20.19 -36.73 -2.01
N PHE A 256 19.00 -36.99 -1.47
CA PHE A 256 18.40 -36.15 -0.43
C PHE A 256 19.05 -36.35 0.95
N GLU A 257 19.61 -37.54 1.19
CA GLU A 257 20.44 -37.81 2.38
C GLU A 257 21.72 -36.97 2.35
N GLU A 258 22.41 -36.92 1.21
CA GLU A 258 23.61 -36.10 1.01
C GLU A 258 23.31 -34.60 1.09
N LEU A 259 22.23 -34.15 0.46
CA LEU A 259 21.90 -32.73 0.41
C LEU A 259 21.53 -32.15 1.78
N GLY A 260 21.06 -32.99 2.71
CA GLY A 260 20.63 -32.57 4.04
C GLY A 260 19.47 -31.59 3.95
N VAL A 261 18.25 -32.09 3.80
CA VAL A 261 17.06 -31.23 3.83
C VAL A 261 16.91 -30.64 5.24
N ALA A 262 16.71 -29.33 5.32
CA ALA A 262 16.53 -28.67 6.60
C ALA A 262 15.29 -29.25 7.33
N PRO A 263 15.34 -29.43 8.66
CA PRO A 263 14.23 -29.98 9.42
C PRO A 263 13.00 -29.06 9.43
N ILE A 264 13.16 -27.79 9.04
CA ILE A 264 12.06 -26.88 8.75
C ILE A 264 12.11 -26.58 7.26
N ALA A 265 11.02 -26.85 6.56
CA ALA A 265 10.91 -26.64 5.13
C ALA A 265 9.62 -25.88 4.80
N LEU A 266 9.74 -24.85 3.97
CA LEU A 266 8.60 -24.21 3.34
C LEU A 266 8.33 -24.92 2.01
N ILE A 267 7.20 -25.62 1.92
CA ILE A 267 6.81 -26.36 0.72
C ILE A 267 5.72 -25.58 0.00
N GLU A 268 5.99 -25.20 -1.23
CA GLU A 268 5.00 -24.64 -2.13
C GLU A 268 4.44 -25.74 -3.03
N LEU A 269 3.16 -26.05 -2.87
CA LEU A 269 2.42 -26.92 -3.75
C LEU A 269 1.69 -26.07 -4.79
N VAL A 270 2.19 -26.16 -6.02
CA VAL A 270 1.63 -25.45 -7.16
C VAL A 270 0.72 -26.39 -7.94
N SER A 271 -0.54 -26.00 -8.07
CA SER A 271 -1.47 -26.65 -8.99
C SER A 271 -1.69 -25.72 -10.18
N PRO A 272 -1.41 -26.16 -11.41
CA PRO A 272 -1.69 -25.35 -12.59
C PRO A 272 -3.21 -25.18 -12.71
N GLY A 273 -3.69 -23.96 -12.44
CA GLY A 273 -5.10 -23.63 -12.58
C GLY A 273 -5.49 -23.42 -14.05
N SER A 274 -6.72 -23.73 -14.41
CA SER A 274 -7.27 -23.41 -15.72
C SER A 274 -7.80 -21.98 -15.73
N VAL A 275 -7.29 -21.15 -16.63
CA VAL A 275 -7.72 -19.75 -16.75
C VAL A 275 -8.89 -19.66 -17.72
N HIS A 276 -9.99 -19.06 -17.27
CA HIS A 276 -11.19 -18.81 -18.05
C HIS A 276 -11.63 -17.36 -17.91
N GLN A 277 -12.39 -16.84 -18.87
CA GLN A 277 -13.13 -15.59 -18.69
C GLN A 277 -14.50 -15.92 -18.11
N LEU A 278 -14.75 -15.47 -16.88
CA LEU A 278 -16.04 -15.67 -16.22
C LEU A 278 -16.74 -14.34 -16.00
N ALA A 279 -18.04 -14.35 -16.26
CA ALA A 279 -18.96 -13.28 -15.95
C ALA A 279 -19.82 -13.68 -14.76
N LEU A 280 -19.81 -12.79 -13.77
CA LEU A 280 -20.70 -12.75 -12.63
C LEU A 280 -21.93 -11.91 -12.99
N GLY A 281 -23.13 -12.41 -12.71
CA GLY A 281 -24.35 -11.67 -12.99
C GLY A 281 -25.58 -12.20 -12.26
N TRP A 282 -26.74 -11.76 -12.75
CA TRP A 282 -28.05 -12.24 -12.30
C TRP A 282 -28.97 -12.49 -13.49
N LEU A 283 -30.08 -13.18 -13.25
CA LEU A 283 -31.18 -13.24 -14.21
C LEU A 283 -32.22 -12.18 -13.88
N ASP A 284 -32.61 -11.39 -14.87
CA ASP A 284 -33.72 -10.45 -14.73
C ASP A 284 -35.09 -11.16 -14.72
N ALA A 285 -36.17 -10.37 -14.67
CA ALA A 285 -37.54 -10.90 -14.60
C ALA A 285 -37.93 -11.72 -15.85
N ASP A 286 -37.28 -11.47 -16.99
CA ASP A 286 -37.50 -12.18 -18.25
C ASP A 286 -36.58 -13.41 -18.38
N GLY A 287 -35.73 -13.67 -17.37
CA GLY A 287 -34.76 -14.76 -17.37
C GLY A 287 -33.51 -14.48 -18.19
N ALA A 288 -33.30 -13.25 -18.65
CA ALA A 288 -32.10 -12.88 -19.40
C ALA A 288 -30.93 -12.59 -18.46
N PHE A 289 -29.73 -13.02 -18.87
CA PHE A 289 -28.51 -12.84 -18.08
C PHE A 289 -28.00 -11.40 -18.16
N GLN A 290 -27.83 -10.79 -16.99
CA GLN A 290 -27.30 -9.45 -16.82
C GLN A 290 -25.92 -9.52 -16.16
N CYS A 291 -24.87 -9.14 -16.90
CA CYS A 291 -23.50 -9.18 -16.42
C CYS A 291 -23.23 -8.02 -15.44
N ALA A 292 -22.78 -8.36 -14.23
CA ALA A 292 -22.35 -7.42 -13.20
C ALA A 292 -20.85 -7.11 -13.32
N VAL A 293 -20.02 -8.15 -13.35
CA VAL A 293 -18.56 -8.08 -13.40
C VAL A 293 -18.06 -9.22 -14.27
N GLU A 294 -17.02 -8.97 -15.05
CA GLU A 294 -16.37 -9.99 -15.85
C GLU A 294 -14.85 -9.89 -15.67
N GLY A 295 -14.17 -11.03 -15.62
CA GLY A 295 -12.73 -11.06 -15.55
C GLY A 295 -12.14 -12.46 -15.65
N PRO A 296 -10.79 -12.53 -15.63
CA PRO A 296 -10.10 -13.81 -15.58
C PRO A 296 -10.43 -14.49 -14.26
N ALA A 297 -10.88 -15.73 -14.37
CA ALA A 297 -11.05 -16.63 -13.25
C ALA A 297 -10.14 -17.83 -13.40
N VAL A 298 -9.69 -18.34 -12.26
CA VAL A 298 -8.84 -19.52 -12.20
C VAL A 298 -9.64 -20.67 -11.59
N GLY A 299 -9.74 -21.76 -12.32
CA GLY A 299 -10.29 -23.04 -11.86
C GLY A 299 -9.18 -23.95 -11.35
N TYR A 300 -9.39 -24.54 -10.19
CA TYR A 300 -8.56 -25.60 -9.62
C TYR A 300 -9.40 -26.86 -9.49
N ALA A 301 -8.77 -28.01 -9.69
CA ALA A 301 -9.40 -29.31 -9.51
C ALA A 301 -8.54 -30.15 -8.55
N GLY A 302 -9.17 -30.67 -7.50
CA GLY A 302 -8.56 -31.59 -6.55
C GLY A 302 -9.26 -32.95 -6.56
N GLN A 303 -9.03 -33.73 -5.51
CA GLN A 303 -9.56 -35.09 -5.42
C GLN A 303 -11.08 -35.13 -5.20
N GLU A 304 -11.62 -34.19 -4.43
CA GLU A 304 -13.05 -34.17 -4.08
C GLU A 304 -13.86 -33.23 -4.97
N GLY A 305 -13.23 -32.19 -5.51
CA GLY A 305 -13.97 -31.11 -6.14
C GLY A 305 -13.16 -30.12 -6.95
N LEU A 306 -13.87 -29.06 -7.33
CA LEU A 306 -13.30 -27.90 -7.99
C LEU A 306 -13.42 -26.66 -7.11
N GLU A 307 -12.48 -25.75 -7.30
CA GLU A 307 -12.57 -24.38 -6.80
C GLU A 307 -12.43 -23.41 -7.96
N VAL A 308 -13.34 -22.46 -8.07
CA VAL A 308 -13.28 -21.37 -9.06
C VAL A 308 -13.09 -20.06 -8.32
N ARG A 309 -12.04 -19.32 -8.68
CA ARG A 309 -11.76 -17.98 -8.16
C ARG A 309 -11.91 -16.96 -9.27
N LEU A 310 -12.88 -16.08 -9.16
CA LEU A 310 -12.90 -14.82 -9.89
C LEU A 310 -12.28 -13.77 -8.96
N GLU A 311 -10.97 -13.60 -9.06
CA GLU A 311 -10.20 -12.70 -8.20
C GLU A 311 -9.17 -11.96 -9.05
N GLY A 312 -9.19 -10.63 -8.99
CA GLY A 312 -8.23 -9.80 -9.70
C GLY A 312 -8.18 -8.43 -9.04
N ALA A 313 -6.99 -7.84 -8.94
CA ALA A 313 -6.80 -6.57 -8.24
C ALA A 313 -7.70 -5.43 -8.77
N ALA A 314 -8.11 -5.49 -10.04
CA ALA A 314 -8.98 -4.52 -10.69
C ALA A 314 -10.48 -4.85 -10.60
N LEU A 315 -10.87 -6.00 -10.02
CA LEU A 315 -12.27 -6.40 -9.90
C LEU A 315 -12.84 -5.89 -8.57
N PRO A 316 -14.01 -5.21 -8.57
CA PRO A 316 -14.61 -4.72 -7.33
C PRO A 316 -15.30 -5.83 -6.51
N VAL A 317 -15.43 -7.03 -7.09
CA VAL A 317 -16.03 -8.19 -6.46
C VAL A 317 -15.12 -9.39 -6.71
N ALA A 318 -14.76 -10.06 -5.62
CA ALA A 318 -14.08 -11.34 -5.62
C ALA A 318 -15.05 -12.45 -5.23
N ILE A 319 -14.98 -13.56 -5.95
CA ILE A 319 -15.79 -14.75 -5.70
C ILE A 319 -14.89 -15.96 -5.66
N THR A 320 -15.05 -16.76 -4.61
CA THR A 320 -14.51 -18.12 -4.56
C THR A 320 -15.67 -19.09 -4.42
N ILE A 321 -15.79 -20.07 -5.32
CA ILE A 321 -16.81 -21.12 -5.26
C ILE A 321 -16.14 -22.49 -5.23
N ARG A 322 -16.53 -23.31 -4.26
CA ARG A 322 -16.09 -24.69 -4.08
C ARG A 322 -17.25 -25.64 -4.25
N GLY A 323 -16.99 -26.79 -4.84
CA GLY A 323 -18.01 -27.81 -5.01
C GLY A 323 -17.43 -29.16 -5.35
N ALA A 324 -18.07 -30.22 -4.86
CA ALA A 324 -17.70 -31.58 -5.20
C ALA A 324 -17.93 -31.87 -6.69
N THR A 325 -16.99 -32.57 -7.31
CA THR A 325 -17.06 -33.00 -8.72
C THR A 325 -17.26 -34.51 -8.76
N GLY A 326 -18.50 -34.95 -8.90
CA GLY A 326 -18.84 -36.36 -9.02
C GLY A 326 -20.25 -36.58 -9.56
N PRO A 327 -20.55 -37.74 -10.16
CA PRO A 327 -21.90 -38.03 -10.65
C PRO A 327 -22.91 -37.88 -9.51
N LEU A 328 -23.98 -37.13 -9.76
CA LEU A 328 -25.08 -37.01 -8.81
C LEU A 328 -25.95 -38.25 -8.93
N SER A 329 -26.24 -38.90 -7.80
CA SER A 329 -27.30 -39.90 -7.76
C SER A 329 -28.65 -39.22 -8.04
N PRO A 330 -29.63 -39.90 -8.65
CA PRO A 330 -30.97 -39.35 -8.85
C PRO A 330 -31.55 -38.79 -7.54
N GLY A 331 -31.97 -37.53 -7.55
CA GLY A 331 -32.53 -36.83 -6.37
C GLY A 331 -31.51 -36.17 -5.44
N GLN A 332 -30.21 -36.38 -5.64
CA GLN A 332 -29.16 -35.73 -4.86
C GLN A 332 -28.87 -34.31 -5.39
N ARG A 333 -28.79 -33.34 -4.48
CA ARG A 333 -28.40 -31.95 -4.80
C ARG A 333 -26.90 -31.76 -4.51
N ARG A 334 -26.17 -31.09 -5.40
CA ARG A 334 -24.81 -30.61 -5.07
C ARG A 334 -24.93 -29.35 -4.22
N THR A 335 -24.25 -29.36 -3.09
CA THR A 335 -24.03 -28.15 -2.30
C THR A 335 -22.74 -27.51 -2.79
N LEU A 336 -22.83 -26.26 -3.22
CA LEU A 336 -21.68 -25.42 -3.48
C LEU A 336 -21.51 -24.48 -2.30
N THR A 337 -20.27 -24.27 -1.87
CA THR A 337 -19.92 -23.25 -0.89
C THR A 337 -19.25 -22.10 -1.62
N GLY A 338 -19.78 -20.89 -1.43
CA GLY A 338 -19.28 -19.68 -2.09
C GLY A 338 -18.92 -18.62 -1.06
N SER A 339 -17.83 -17.89 -1.28
CA SER A 339 -17.54 -16.65 -0.58
C SER A 339 -17.61 -15.49 -1.57
N PHE A 340 -18.18 -14.38 -1.10
CA PHE A 340 -18.29 -13.12 -1.83
C PHE A 340 -17.56 -12.05 -1.03
N ARG A 341 -16.66 -11.32 -1.67
CA ARG A 341 -15.92 -10.23 -1.05
C ARG A 341 -15.97 -9.01 -1.96
N PHE A 342 -16.34 -7.86 -1.40
CA PHE A 342 -16.15 -6.58 -2.07
C PHE A 342 -14.71 -6.11 -1.89
N GLN A 343 -14.07 -5.73 -2.99
CA GLN A 343 -12.69 -5.25 -3.02
C GLN A 343 -12.68 -3.80 -3.47
N PHE A 344 -12.46 -2.89 -2.53
CA PHE A 344 -12.43 -1.46 -2.81
C PHE A 344 -11.12 -0.99 -3.46
N GLY A 345 -10.04 -1.75 -3.30
CA GLY A 345 -8.75 -1.47 -3.95
C GLY A 345 -8.83 -1.43 -5.47
N GLY A 346 -9.77 -2.16 -6.10
CA GLY A 346 -9.96 -2.11 -7.56
C GLY A 346 -10.48 -0.78 -8.10
N TRP A 347 -10.90 0.13 -7.21
CA TRP A 347 -11.27 1.50 -7.56
C TRP A 347 -10.21 2.53 -7.16
N ASP A 348 -9.13 2.13 -6.49
CA ASP A 348 -8.11 3.07 -6.03
C ASP A 348 -7.52 3.88 -7.20
N GLY A 349 -7.50 5.20 -7.05
CA GLY A 349 -7.06 6.13 -8.10
C GLY A 349 -8.07 6.35 -9.25
N HIS A 350 -9.20 5.64 -9.30
CA HIS A 350 -10.22 5.87 -10.32
C HIS A 350 -11.11 7.07 -10.00
N LEU A 351 -11.39 7.89 -11.00
CA LEU A 351 -12.34 9.01 -10.87
C LEU A 351 -13.74 8.51 -10.46
N TYR A 352 -14.38 9.15 -9.49
CA TYR A 352 -15.75 8.80 -9.07
C TYR A 352 -16.74 8.74 -10.24
N ARG A 353 -16.61 9.64 -11.22
CA ARG A 353 -17.46 9.65 -12.42
C ARG A 353 -17.24 8.46 -13.37
N LYS A 354 -16.10 7.78 -13.25
CA LYS A 354 -15.63 6.66 -14.10
C LYS A 354 -15.19 5.46 -13.25
N LEU A 355 -15.90 5.17 -12.15
CA LEU A 355 -15.62 3.96 -11.37
C LEU A 355 -15.93 2.73 -12.22
N PRO A 356 -14.94 1.85 -12.47
CA PRO A 356 -15.16 0.62 -13.21
C PRO A 356 -16.27 -0.22 -12.59
N TRP A 357 -17.19 -0.72 -13.41
CA TRP A 357 -18.27 -1.65 -13.01
C TRP A 357 -19.29 -1.11 -12.00
N TRP A 358 -19.22 0.16 -11.58
CA TRP A 358 -20.06 0.70 -10.51
C TRP A 358 -21.56 0.47 -10.75
N ASP A 359 -22.08 0.89 -11.91
CA ASP A 359 -23.52 0.79 -12.19
C ASP A 359 -23.96 -0.69 -12.22
N SER A 360 -23.16 -1.56 -12.83
CA SER A 360 -23.43 -2.99 -12.95
C SER A 360 -23.37 -3.73 -11.60
N VAL A 361 -22.39 -3.40 -10.76
CA VAL A 361 -22.23 -3.97 -9.41
C VAL A 361 -23.36 -3.51 -8.48
N TYR A 362 -23.73 -2.23 -8.56
CA TYR A 362 -24.83 -1.68 -7.77
C TYR A 362 -26.16 -2.32 -8.16
N ALA A 363 -26.44 -2.45 -9.47
CA ALA A 363 -27.62 -3.14 -9.98
C ALA A 363 -27.66 -4.63 -9.57
N PHE A 364 -26.52 -5.32 -9.64
CA PHE A 364 -26.39 -6.69 -9.17
C PHE A 364 -26.71 -6.84 -7.69
N LEU A 365 -26.19 -5.97 -6.83
CA LEU A 365 -26.50 -5.97 -5.41
C LEU A 365 -27.99 -5.72 -5.13
N GLN A 366 -28.62 -4.80 -5.87
CA GLN A 366 -30.07 -4.58 -5.78
C GLN A 366 -30.85 -5.82 -6.19
N ALA A 367 -30.45 -6.48 -7.27
CA ALA A 367 -31.07 -7.71 -7.73
C ALA A 367 -30.95 -8.83 -6.69
N LEU A 368 -29.76 -9.06 -6.12
CA LEU A 368 -29.55 -10.04 -5.04
C LEU A 368 -30.36 -9.70 -3.78
N ALA A 369 -30.42 -8.43 -3.38
CA ALA A 369 -31.20 -7.99 -2.22
C ALA A 369 -32.72 -8.22 -2.42
N GLY A 370 -33.19 -8.16 -3.67
CA GLY A 370 -34.55 -8.49 -4.09
C GLY A 370 -34.81 -9.98 -4.32
N GLY A 371 -33.80 -10.85 -4.17
CA GLY A 371 -33.93 -12.30 -4.33
C GLY A 371 -33.87 -12.80 -5.78
N ALA A 372 -33.37 -11.98 -6.72
CA ALA A 372 -33.12 -12.43 -8.09
C ALA A 372 -32.14 -13.61 -8.12
N MET A 373 -32.19 -14.44 -9.17
CA MET A 373 -31.26 -15.57 -9.29
C MET A 373 -29.84 -15.08 -9.57
N PHE A 374 -28.88 -15.55 -8.77
CA PHE A 374 -27.45 -15.35 -9.02
C PHE A 374 -27.03 -16.25 -10.18
N ALA A 375 -26.15 -15.75 -11.06
CA ALA A 375 -25.69 -16.51 -12.21
C ALA A 375 -24.20 -16.31 -12.49
N LEU A 376 -23.59 -17.37 -13.02
CA LEU A 376 -22.24 -17.37 -13.57
C LEU A 376 -22.31 -17.84 -15.01
N ALA A 377 -21.59 -17.17 -15.88
CA ALA A 377 -21.43 -17.58 -17.27
C ALA A 377 -19.97 -17.57 -17.65
N ARG A 378 -19.58 -18.46 -18.54
CA ARG A 378 -18.28 -18.44 -19.19
C ARG A 378 -18.37 -17.60 -20.45
N ARG A 379 -17.36 -16.78 -20.74
CA ARG A 379 -17.33 -16.01 -21.99
C ARG A 379 -16.45 -16.71 -23.02
N GLU A 380 -17.06 -17.05 -24.15
CA GLU A 380 -16.37 -17.62 -25.31
C GLU A 380 -16.78 -16.88 -26.57
N PHE A 381 -15.80 -16.45 -27.37
CA PHE A 381 -16.03 -15.75 -28.65
C PHE A 381 -17.02 -14.56 -28.55
N GLY A 382 -16.98 -13.83 -27.43
CA GLY A 382 -17.83 -12.67 -27.19
C GLY A 382 -19.22 -12.99 -26.64
N GLN A 383 -19.60 -14.26 -26.55
CA GLN A 383 -20.90 -14.72 -26.06
C GLN A 383 -20.81 -15.36 -24.67
N TYR A 384 -21.90 -15.30 -23.92
CA TYR A 384 -22.03 -16.00 -22.64
C TYR A 384 -22.56 -17.42 -22.87
N VAL A 385 -21.78 -18.40 -22.42
CA VAL A 385 -22.05 -19.84 -22.51
C VAL A 385 -21.98 -20.48 -21.12
N ASP A 386 -22.46 -21.72 -21.00
CA ASP A 386 -22.41 -22.52 -19.76
C ASP A 386 -23.02 -21.81 -18.54
N LEU A 387 -24.16 -21.16 -18.75
CA LEU A 387 -24.88 -20.40 -17.73
C LEU A 387 -25.28 -21.31 -16.57
N SER A 388 -24.71 -21.04 -15.40
CA SER A 388 -25.00 -21.71 -14.14
C SER A 388 -25.76 -20.76 -13.23
N THR A 389 -26.95 -21.16 -12.78
CA THR A 389 -27.86 -20.31 -12.01
C THR A 389 -28.09 -20.87 -10.61
N PHE A 390 -28.19 -20.00 -9.61
CA PHE A 390 -28.35 -20.38 -8.22
C PHE A 390 -29.40 -19.53 -7.54
N GLN A 391 -30.20 -20.17 -6.70
CA GLN A 391 -31.13 -19.47 -5.83
C GLN A 391 -30.36 -18.72 -4.74
N VAL A 392 -30.72 -17.45 -4.54
CA VAL A 392 -30.11 -16.60 -3.52
C VAL A 392 -30.70 -16.96 -2.17
N THR A 393 -29.85 -17.36 -1.24
CA THR A 393 -30.22 -17.66 0.15
C THR A 393 -30.50 -16.39 0.94
N GLU A 394 -31.24 -16.50 2.03
CA GLU A 394 -31.52 -15.35 2.92
C GLU A 394 -30.22 -14.67 3.40
N ASN A 395 -29.17 -15.45 3.69
CA ASN A 395 -27.86 -14.93 4.07
C ASN A 395 -27.23 -14.05 2.98
N LEU A 396 -27.33 -14.47 1.72
CA LEU A 396 -26.79 -13.71 0.59
C LEU A 396 -27.62 -12.44 0.32
N GLN A 397 -28.95 -12.49 0.49
CA GLN A 397 -29.80 -11.29 0.43
C GLN A 397 -29.45 -10.31 1.55
N ALA A 398 -29.27 -10.80 2.78
CA ALA A 398 -28.92 -9.97 3.93
C ALA A 398 -27.53 -9.32 3.75
N PHE A 399 -26.57 -10.05 3.20
CA PHE A 399 -25.27 -9.51 2.79
C PHE A 399 -25.45 -8.40 1.75
N ALA A 400 -26.21 -8.63 0.68
CA ALA A 400 -26.42 -7.64 -0.37
C ALA A 400 -27.07 -6.35 0.17
N ARG A 401 -28.07 -6.47 1.07
CA ARG A 401 -28.67 -5.32 1.76
C ARG A 401 -27.65 -4.54 2.61
N LYS A 402 -26.78 -5.23 3.36
CA LYS A 402 -25.71 -4.59 4.14
C LYS A 402 -24.68 -3.90 3.24
N ALA A 403 -24.28 -4.54 2.14
CA ALA A 403 -23.37 -3.95 1.15
C ALA A 403 -23.96 -2.68 0.53
N LEU A 404 -25.24 -2.72 0.11
CA LEU A 404 -25.95 -1.54 -0.41
C LEU A 404 -26.02 -0.40 0.62
N ALA A 405 -26.25 -0.71 1.90
CA ALA A 405 -26.26 0.29 2.96
C ALA A 405 -24.87 0.93 3.14
N GLY A 406 -23.80 0.13 3.15
CA GLY A 406 -22.42 0.63 3.23
C GLY A 406 -22.01 1.48 2.02
N LEU A 407 -22.51 1.12 0.84
CA LEU A 407 -22.31 1.86 -0.41
C LEU A 407 -23.28 3.05 -0.58
N GLY A 408 -24.25 3.23 0.33
CA GLY A 408 -25.38 4.16 0.18
C GLY A 408 -25.01 5.60 -0.23
N PRO A 409 -23.89 6.19 0.23
CA PRO A 409 -23.44 7.50 -0.24
C PRO A 409 -22.90 7.53 -1.67
N LEU A 410 -22.36 6.41 -2.16
CA LEU A 410 -21.61 6.35 -3.41
C LEU A 410 -22.45 6.64 -4.67
N PRO A 411 -23.71 6.18 -4.85
CA PRO A 411 -24.53 6.58 -5.98
C PRO A 411 -24.67 8.10 -6.10
N THR A 412 -24.85 8.76 -4.96
CA THR A 412 -24.98 10.22 -4.85
C THR A 412 -23.68 10.92 -5.24
N ILE A 413 -22.54 10.43 -4.75
CA ILE A 413 -21.21 10.93 -5.09
C ILE A 413 -20.93 10.75 -6.59
N VAL A 414 -21.18 9.56 -7.14
CA VAL A 414 -20.96 9.25 -8.56
C VAL A 414 -21.86 10.11 -9.45
N ALA A 415 -23.14 10.26 -9.10
CA ALA A 415 -24.08 11.11 -9.83
C ALA A 415 -23.66 12.59 -9.82
N ALA A 416 -23.22 13.10 -8.66
CA ALA A 416 -22.68 14.45 -8.54
C ALA A 416 -21.39 14.62 -9.37
N ALA A 417 -20.44 13.70 -9.26
CA ALA A 417 -19.18 13.72 -10.00
C ALA A 417 -19.39 13.67 -11.52
N ARG A 418 -20.36 12.89 -12.01
CA ARG A 418 -20.73 12.81 -13.44
C ARG A 418 -21.27 14.13 -13.96
N ARG A 419 -22.06 14.86 -13.17
CA ARG A 419 -22.66 16.16 -13.54
C ARG A 419 -21.65 17.31 -13.45
N CYS A 420 -20.79 17.30 -12.44
CA CYS A 420 -19.86 18.40 -12.15
C CYS A 420 -18.45 18.17 -12.73
N ALA A 421 -18.25 17.07 -13.47
CA ALA A 421 -16.97 16.67 -14.06
C ALA A 421 -15.77 16.74 -13.09
N SER A 422 -15.94 16.26 -11.85
CA SER A 422 -14.87 16.29 -10.85
C SER A 422 -13.71 15.36 -11.21
N ASP A 423 -12.50 15.80 -10.87
CA ASP A 423 -11.24 15.06 -10.95
C ASP A 423 -10.98 14.19 -9.70
N HIS A 424 -11.96 14.09 -8.80
CA HIS A 424 -11.79 13.38 -7.56
C HIS A 424 -11.73 11.87 -7.81
N CYS A 425 -10.68 11.26 -7.29
CA CYS A 425 -10.47 9.83 -7.34
C CYS A 425 -10.98 9.16 -6.06
N TRP A 426 -11.50 7.94 -6.22
CA TRP A 426 -11.66 7.01 -5.12
C TRP A 426 -10.29 6.71 -4.50
N ARG A 427 -10.27 6.64 -3.17
CA ARG A 427 -9.11 6.22 -2.39
C ARG A 427 -9.54 5.15 -1.41
N GLU A 428 -8.75 4.09 -1.29
CA GLU A 428 -9.02 3.04 -0.32
C GLU A 428 -8.91 3.60 1.12
N GLY A 429 -10.04 3.62 1.84
CA GLY A 429 -10.14 4.18 3.18
C GLY A 429 -11.57 4.58 3.56
N VAL A 430 -11.79 4.92 4.83
CA VAL A 430 -13.08 5.46 5.28
C VAL A 430 -13.22 6.87 4.71
N ILE A 431 -14.20 7.09 3.82
CA ILE A 431 -14.57 8.45 3.38
C ILE A 431 -15.03 9.21 4.63
N PRO A 432 -14.37 10.31 5.01
CA PRO A 432 -14.77 11.11 6.16
C PRO A 432 -16.25 11.50 6.12
N HIS A 433 -16.92 11.48 7.27
CA HIS A 433 -18.37 11.75 7.34
C HIS A 433 -18.73 13.15 6.81
N ASP A 434 -17.88 14.14 7.04
CA ASP A 434 -18.01 15.50 6.51
C ASP A 434 -17.91 15.55 4.98
N GLU A 435 -17.07 14.72 4.37
CA GLU A 435 -16.98 14.57 2.93
C GLU A 435 -18.26 13.93 2.35
N ILE A 436 -18.80 12.90 2.99
CA ILE A 436 -20.10 12.32 2.64
C ILE A 436 -21.22 13.37 2.71
N GLN A 437 -21.29 14.14 3.80
CA GLN A 437 -22.28 15.21 3.96
C GLN A 437 -22.09 16.33 2.92
N ARG A 438 -20.85 16.65 2.55
CA ARG A 438 -20.53 17.61 1.49
C ARG A 438 -21.07 17.14 0.14
N TRP A 439 -20.82 15.89 -0.24
CA TRP A 439 -21.31 15.32 -1.49
C TRP A 439 -22.84 15.19 -1.52
N ALA A 440 -23.46 14.79 -0.41
CA ALA A 440 -24.91 14.74 -0.29
C ALA A 440 -25.56 16.12 -0.54
N ARG A 441 -24.98 17.19 0.01
CA ARG A 441 -25.44 18.57 -0.26
C ARG A 441 -25.29 18.95 -1.73
N VAL A 442 -24.15 18.64 -2.36
CA VAL A 442 -23.91 18.92 -3.79
C VAL A 442 -24.96 18.21 -4.65
N ALA A 443 -25.24 16.93 -4.39
CA ALA A 443 -26.24 16.18 -5.16
C ALA A 443 -27.66 16.76 -5.02
N ARG A 444 -28.07 17.16 -3.80
CA ARG A 444 -29.36 17.81 -3.55
C ARG A 444 -29.47 19.14 -4.33
N ILE A 445 -28.43 19.95 -4.33
CA ILE A 445 -28.37 21.19 -5.14
C ILE A 445 -28.52 20.86 -6.64
N LEU A 446 -27.83 19.83 -7.14
CA LEU A 446 -27.92 19.42 -8.55
C LEU A 446 -29.28 18.83 -8.93
N GLN A 447 -30.07 18.37 -7.95
CA GLN A 447 -31.44 17.92 -8.13
C GLN A 447 -32.46 19.07 -8.05
N GLY A 448 -32.00 20.31 -7.86
CA GLY A 448 -32.86 21.47 -7.70
C GLY A 448 -33.50 21.57 -6.31
N GLU A 449 -33.03 20.77 -5.35
CA GLU A 449 -33.52 20.86 -3.98
C GLU A 449 -32.90 22.06 -3.26
N ALA A 450 -33.72 22.75 -2.47
CA ALA A 450 -33.23 23.76 -1.56
C ALA A 450 -32.37 23.10 -0.48
N VAL A 451 -31.11 23.52 -0.40
CA VAL A 451 -30.18 23.11 0.66
C VAL A 451 -29.91 24.31 1.55
N ALA A 452 -30.23 24.20 2.84
CA ALA A 452 -29.84 25.19 3.82
C ALA A 452 -28.31 25.21 3.91
N LEU A 453 -27.69 26.27 3.40
CA LEU A 453 -26.30 26.56 3.70
C LEU A 453 -26.27 27.11 5.12
N ALA A 454 -25.68 26.38 6.06
CA ALA A 454 -25.32 26.99 7.34
C ALA A 454 -24.39 28.18 7.01
N PRO A 455 -24.76 29.42 7.38
CA PRO A 455 -23.90 30.56 7.13
C PRO A 455 -22.60 30.32 7.91
N ARG A 456 -21.50 30.08 7.21
CA ARG A 456 -20.18 30.23 7.82
C ARG A 456 -19.95 31.74 7.93
N PRO A 457 -19.80 32.32 9.12
CA PRO A 457 -19.39 33.71 9.22
C PRO A 457 -17.99 33.83 8.61
N TRP A 458 -17.88 34.55 7.49
CA TRP A 458 -16.59 35.02 7.00
C TRP A 458 -16.27 36.25 7.83
N VAL A 459 -15.36 36.11 8.80
CA VAL A 459 -14.80 37.28 9.48
C VAL A 459 -13.82 37.91 8.50
N LEU A 460 -14.29 38.93 7.77
CA LEU A 460 -13.42 39.86 7.06
C LEU A 460 -12.68 40.71 8.10
N GLN A 461 -11.51 40.25 8.55
CA GLN A 461 -10.58 41.13 9.24
C GLN A 461 -9.90 42.02 8.22
N GLY A 462 -10.15 43.34 8.32
CA GLY A 462 -9.37 44.35 7.61
C GLY A 462 -10.01 44.84 6.32
N ILE A 463 -11.19 45.47 6.43
CA ILE A 463 -11.51 46.59 5.54
C ILE A 463 -11.59 47.79 6.46
N GLY A 464 -10.56 48.62 6.44
CA GLY A 464 -10.60 49.95 7.06
C GLY A 464 -11.74 50.76 6.45
N GLU A 465 -12.29 51.66 7.27
CA GLU A 465 -13.33 52.64 6.96
C GLU A 465 -13.60 52.84 5.45
N LEU A 466 -14.75 52.33 4.98
CA LEU A 466 -15.29 52.69 3.68
C LEU A 466 -15.85 54.12 3.78
N PRO A 467 -15.47 55.06 2.90
CA PRO A 467 -16.05 56.41 2.87
C PRO A 467 -17.57 56.37 2.61
N ASP A 468 -18.29 57.32 3.19
CA ASP A 468 -19.76 57.45 3.24
C ASP A 468 -20.45 57.61 1.86
N ASP A 469 -19.69 57.67 0.77
CA ASP A 469 -20.15 58.07 -0.56
C ASP A 469 -20.21 56.92 -1.58
N GLN A 470 -20.40 55.68 -1.12
CA GLN A 470 -20.81 54.57 -2.00
C GLN A 470 -22.11 53.88 -1.55
N GLU A 471 -23.24 54.50 -1.90
CA GLU A 471 -24.49 53.80 -2.29
C GLU A 471 -24.35 53.03 -3.62
N VAL A 472 -23.11 52.74 -4.06
CA VAL A 472 -22.84 52.01 -5.29
C VAL A 472 -22.91 50.51 -5.02
N ALA A 473 -24.10 50.00 -5.33
CA ALA A 473 -24.33 48.69 -5.92
C ALA A 473 -24.37 47.47 -4.99
N LEU A 474 -25.40 47.43 -4.13
CA LEU A 474 -26.09 46.17 -3.81
C LEU A 474 -26.62 45.45 -5.08
N ALA A 475 -26.69 46.12 -6.22
CA ALA A 475 -26.96 45.53 -7.53
C ALA A 475 -25.80 44.68 -8.09
N HIS A 476 -24.57 44.82 -7.59
CA HIS A 476 -23.44 43.95 -7.96
C HIS A 476 -23.35 42.66 -7.13
N LEU A 477 -24.28 42.44 -6.18
CA LEU A 477 -24.44 41.18 -5.43
C LEU A 477 -25.26 40.13 -6.18
N ILE A 478 -25.64 40.37 -7.44
CA ILE A 478 -25.94 39.29 -8.40
C ILE A 478 -24.65 38.97 -9.16
N SER A 479 -23.61 38.62 -8.42
CA SER A 479 -22.49 37.89 -8.99
C SER A 479 -22.82 36.40 -8.85
N PRO A 480 -22.66 35.55 -9.88
CA PRO A 480 -22.71 34.11 -9.66
C PRO A 480 -21.69 33.80 -8.56
N ILE A 481 -22.17 33.41 -7.37
CA ILE A 481 -21.27 32.99 -6.30
C ILE A 481 -20.68 31.67 -6.77
N ARG A 482 -19.50 31.76 -7.38
CA ARG A 482 -18.64 30.61 -7.62
C ARG A 482 -18.18 30.18 -6.24
N LEU A 483 -18.73 29.09 -5.72
CA LEU A 483 -18.22 28.45 -4.52
C LEU A 483 -16.88 27.80 -4.90
N PRO A 484 -15.73 28.29 -4.44
CA PRO A 484 -14.49 27.54 -4.57
C PRO A 484 -14.60 26.35 -3.64
N LEU A 485 -14.97 25.20 -4.20
CA LEU A 485 -14.84 23.93 -3.51
C LEU A 485 -13.33 23.66 -3.46
N MET A 486 -12.69 23.98 -2.33
CA MET A 486 -11.27 23.68 -2.16
C MET A 486 -11.03 22.16 -2.20
N GLY A 487 -9.97 21.80 -2.92
CA GLY A 487 -9.68 20.50 -3.55
C GLY A 487 -9.42 20.80 -5.03
N GLU A 488 -8.15 20.77 -5.44
CA GLU A 488 -7.71 21.12 -6.80
C GLU A 488 -8.61 20.41 -7.83
N SER A 489 -9.23 21.19 -8.72
CA SER A 489 -10.06 20.79 -9.88
C SER A 489 -11.52 20.35 -9.69
N ILE A 490 -12.32 21.25 -9.11
CA ILE A 490 -13.71 21.46 -9.57
C ILE A 490 -13.74 22.63 -10.55
N GLY A 491 -13.95 22.32 -11.83
CA GLY A 491 -14.36 23.30 -12.83
C GLY A 491 -15.61 24.04 -12.34
N GLN A 492 -15.53 25.37 -12.35
CA GLN A 492 -16.50 26.29 -11.77
C GLN A 492 -17.94 25.89 -12.09
N LEU A 493 -18.70 25.47 -11.08
CA LEU A 493 -20.15 25.34 -11.22
C LEU A 493 -20.76 26.73 -11.03
N GLU A 494 -21.33 27.28 -12.09
CA GLU A 494 -22.00 28.57 -12.03
C GLU A 494 -23.41 28.36 -11.49
N VAL A 495 -23.58 28.55 -10.18
CA VAL A 495 -24.89 28.55 -9.54
C VAL A 495 -25.39 29.99 -9.55
N VAL A 496 -26.38 30.28 -10.41
CA VAL A 496 -27.04 31.58 -10.44
C VAL A 496 -28.01 31.67 -9.27
N TRP A 497 -27.73 32.57 -8.33
CA TRP A 497 -28.62 32.90 -7.23
C TRP A 497 -29.66 33.91 -7.71
N ARG A 498 -30.95 33.59 -7.58
CA ARG A 498 -32.00 34.62 -7.54
C ARG A 498 -32.18 35.00 -6.06
N LEU A 499 -31.57 36.10 -5.65
CA LEU A 499 -31.86 36.71 -4.34
C LEU A 499 -33.33 37.15 -4.33
N ALA A 500 -34.02 36.90 -3.20
CA ALA A 500 -35.38 37.38 -2.98
C ALA A 500 -35.43 38.90 -3.14
N ASN A 501 -36.49 39.42 -3.76
CA ASN A 501 -36.66 40.86 -3.98
C ASN A 501 -36.87 41.56 -2.62
N TYR A 502 -36.08 42.59 -2.34
CA TYR A 502 -36.28 43.50 -1.21
C TYR A 502 -36.76 44.86 -1.72
N ARG A 503 -37.63 45.52 -0.97
CA ARG A 503 -37.99 46.92 -1.18
C ARG A 503 -37.28 47.76 -0.13
N LEU A 504 -36.53 48.76 -0.59
CA LEU A 504 -35.94 49.80 0.25
C LEU A 504 -36.94 50.95 0.35
N GLU A 505 -37.39 51.24 1.57
CA GLU A 505 -38.21 52.42 1.85
C GLU A 505 -37.50 53.28 2.88
N ARG A 506 -37.37 54.57 2.55
CA ARG A 506 -36.75 55.57 3.41
C ARG A 506 -37.84 56.22 4.25
N ASP A 507 -37.71 56.13 5.56
CA ASP A 507 -38.58 56.86 6.48
C ASP A 507 -38.31 58.37 6.32
N PRO A 508 -39.30 59.21 6.02
CA PRO A 508 -39.06 60.63 5.76
C PRO A 508 -38.57 61.41 6.99
N ASP A 509 -38.92 60.94 8.19
CA ASP A 509 -38.67 61.67 9.44
C ASP A 509 -37.53 61.09 10.29
N SER A 510 -36.89 60.02 9.81
CA SER A 510 -35.66 59.48 10.39
C SER A 510 -34.62 59.18 9.30
N GLN A 511 -33.33 59.41 9.57
CA GLN A 511 -32.24 59.06 8.65
C GLN A 511 -32.04 57.54 8.50
N GLN A 512 -33.00 56.71 8.92
CA GLN A 512 -32.91 55.25 8.81
C GLN A 512 -33.61 54.75 7.55
N VAL A 513 -32.95 53.81 6.90
CA VAL A 513 -33.45 53.10 5.72
C VAL A 513 -33.91 51.73 6.18
N MET A 514 -35.20 51.40 5.97
CA MET A 514 -35.70 50.05 6.26
C MET A 514 -35.64 49.16 5.04
N LEU A 515 -35.14 47.95 5.25
CA LEU A 515 -35.15 46.85 4.28
C LEU A 515 -36.36 45.95 4.55
N THR A 516 -37.37 46.02 3.68
CA THR A 516 -38.56 45.17 3.81
C THR A 516 -38.50 44.01 2.79
N PRO A 517 -38.38 42.74 3.23
CA PRO A 517 -38.45 41.59 2.33
C PRO A 517 -39.85 41.47 1.70
N MET A 518 -39.92 41.24 0.39
CA MET A 518 -41.18 40.85 -0.25
C MET A 518 -41.50 39.39 0.10
N PRO A 519 -42.73 39.07 0.54
CA PRO A 519 -43.02 37.75 1.11
C PRO A 519 -43.11 36.66 0.03
N THR A 520 -42.22 35.67 0.14
CA THR A 520 -42.64 34.25 0.14
C THR A 520 -41.96 33.55 1.32
N SER A 521 -42.80 32.96 2.17
CA SER A 521 -42.54 32.16 3.39
C SER A 521 -41.30 31.27 3.29
N THR A 522 -40.48 31.07 4.32
CA THR A 522 -40.83 30.50 5.63
C THR A 522 -39.67 30.74 6.59
N ALA A 523 -39.96 31.17 7.82
CA ALA A 523 -38.95 31.32 8.87
C ALA A 523 -38.75 30.00 9.61
N HIS A 524 -37.50 29.57 9.80
CA HIS A 524 -37.10 28.77 10.96
C HIS A 524 -35.85 29.40 11.57
N ALA A 525 -35.95 29.75 12.85
CA ALA A 525 -34.85 30.26 13.65
C ALA A 525 -34.12 29.13 14.39
N VAL A 526 -32.80 29.31 14.34
CA VAL A 526 -31.62 28.79 15.05
C VAL A 526 -31.74 28.49 16.55
N LEU A 527 -30.98 27.48 17.02
CA LEU A 527 -30.02 27.49 18.17
C LEU A 527 -29.32 26.10 18.20
N HIS A 528 -28.00 25.89 18.36
CA HIS A 528 -26.77 26.69 18.39
C HIS A 528 -25.61 25.70 18.19
N ASP A 529 -24.51 26.14 17.57
CA ASP A 529 -23.22 25.44 17.41
C ASP A 529 -22.11 26.33 18.03
N PRO A 530 -20.81 25.99 17.93
CA PRO A 530 -19.95 25.30 18.89
C PRO A 530 -18.88 26.26 19.46
N SER A 531 -17.92 25.73 20.21
CA SER A 531 -16.68 26.40 20.66
C SER A 531 -16.82 27.35 21.85
N ILE A 532 -16.87 26.74 23.04
CA ILE A 532 -16.21 27.32 24.22
C ILE A 532 -15.24 26.25 24.72
N ALA A 533 -13.97 26.37 24.34
CA ALA A 533 -12.89 25.87 25.19
C ALA A 533 -12.76 26.90 26.32
N ASN A 534 -13.29 26.56 27.49
CA ASN A 534 -12.97 27.25 28.73
C ASN A 534 -12.75 26.16 29.76
N ASP A 535 -11.49 25.95 30.14
CA ASP A 535 -11.07 24.97 31.15
C ASP A 535 -11.65 25.27 32.56
N ASP A 536 -12.42 26.36 32.72
CA ASP A 536 -13.20 26.66 33.92
C ASP A 536 -14.61 26.00 33.95
N LEU A 537 -15.05 25.32 32.89
CA LEU A 537 -16.34 24.60 32.87
C LEU A 537 -16.23 23.10 33.20
N VAL A 538 -15.04 22.49 33.11
CA VAL A 538 -14.82 21.08 33.51
C VAL A 538 -14.87 20.93 35.04
N ALA A 539 -14.32 21.89 35.79
CA ALA A 539 -14.40 21.91 37.26
C ALA A 539 -15.82 22.20 37.79
N SER A 540 -16.71 22.79 36.97
CA SER A 540 -18.12 23.05 37.34
C SER A 540 -19.05 21.89 36.96
N ALA A 541 -18.72 21.15 35.90
CA ALA A 541 -19.47 19.96 35.48
C ALA A 541 -19.17 18.73 36.36
N GLU A 542 -17.94 18.54 36.83
CA GLU A 542 -17.61 17.44 37.75
C GLU A 542 -18.18 17.64 39.17
N ARG A 543 -18.38 18.90 39.62
CA ARG A 543 -19.06 19.18 40.91
C ARG A 543 -20.56 18.89 40.90
N ARG A 544 -21.25 19.10 39.77
CA ARG A 544 -22.70 18.88 39.69
C ARG A 544 -23.11 17.43 39.46
N VAL A 545 -22.20 16.57 39.01
CA VAL A 545 -22.46 15.12 38.91
C VAL A 545 -22.22 14.42 40.26
N LEU A 546 -21.43 15.01 41.17
CA LEU A 546 -21.20 14.50 42.53
C LEU A 546 -22.15 15.06 43.61
N GLU A 547 -22.96 16.09 43.30
CA GLU A 547 -23.97 16.64 44.22
C GLU A 547 -25.42 16.24 43.86
N GLN A 548 -25.60 15.38 42.85
CA GLN A 548 -26.88 14.74 42.50
C GLN A 548 -26.82 13.20 42.45
N ALA A 549 -25.79 12.62 43.08
CA ALA A 549 -25.77 11.27 43.64
C ALA A 549 -25.63 11.39 45.16
#